data_AF-A0A9D2CKL7-F1
#
_entry.id   AF-A0A9D2CKL7-F1
#
_cell.length_a   1.000
_cell.length_b   1.000
_cell.length_c   1.000
_cell.angle_alpha   90.00
_cell.angle_beta   90.00
_cell.angle_gamma   90.00
#
_symmetry.space_group_name_H-M   'P 1'
#
loop_
_entity.id
_entity.type
_entity.pdbx_description
1 polymer ?
#
loop_
_entity_poly.entity_id
_entity_poly.type
_entity_poly.pdbx_seq_one_letter_code
_entity_poly.pdbx_strand_id
1 'polypeptide(L)'
;MKKKLIPLLLLILGTSLVAAQEKTQSKNNLNNVVNTLKDRLTLEGYAQVAYSYDDTEGAKANTFEVKRAILMVRGKITDKWSCYFMYNFANTSRVLEAYTEYKFLPELTVRIGEFKTMFSFENPMSPCSLELINCNSQAVNYLAGYDGSDPLYGSHTGRDLGLMVYGDLFDKLITYHVALMNGQGINRKDGNNQKDIVGSLLVNPLSWLSVGGSFIKGKGCAVATSAMNPDIAVGQNYDRNRWAAGFKLHFKPIDVRSEYLQGKDGHVKSEGYYLTLSAHVLPKFDIIASYDYFNRNKTLKDKQTNYVAGVQWWFYPKCRLQLQYTYRNPHLREASNLLQAQVQVRF
;
A
#
# COMPACT_ATOMS: atom_id res chain seq x y z
N MET A 1 -8.08 -67.78 42.88
CA MET A 1 -8.13 -66.36 42.44
C MET A 1 -7.28 -66.01 41.21
N LYS A 2 -6.65 -66.96 40.48
CA LYS A 2 -5.71 -66.64 39.37
C LYS A 2 -6.32 -66.50 37.96
N LYS A 3 -7.64 -66.66 37.76
CA LYS A 3 -8.27 -66.63 36.42
C LYS A 3 -8.91 -65.27 36.00
N LYS A 4 -8.86 -64.23 36.84
CA LYS A 4 -9.47 -62.90 36.53
C LYS A 4 -8.47 -61.77 36.22
N LEU A 5 -7.14 -61.99 36.30
CA LEU A 5 -6.14 -60.93 36.06
C LEU A 5 -5.76 -60.73 34.58
N ILE A 6 -5.83 -61.78 33.77
CA ILE A 6 -5.45 -61.73 32.34
C ILE A 6 -6.36 -60.81 31.49
N PRO A 7 -7.70 -60.82 31.63
CA PRO A 7 -8.54 -59.93 30.82
C PRO A 7 -8.39 -58.45 31.21
N LEU A 8 -8.00 -58.13 32.45
CA LEU A 8 -7.79 -56.75 32.89
C LEU A 8 -6.49 -56.14 32.34
N LEU A 9 -5.42 -56.94 32.24
CA LEU A 9 -4.16 -56.48 31.63
C LEU A 9 -4.31 -56.22 30.12
N LEU A 10 -5.05 -57.08 29.40
CA LEU A 10 -5.33 -56.91 27.97
C LEU A 10 -6.19 -55.66 27.70
N LEU A 11 -7.11 -55.31 28.59
CA LEU A 11 -7.93 -54.09 28.48
C LEU A 11 -7.09 -52.82 28.71
N ILE A 12 -6.13 -52.83 29.65
CA ILE A 12 -5.24 -51.70 29.94
C ILE A 12 -4.16 -51.52 28.84
N LEU A 13 -3.67 -52.61 28.25
CA LEU A 13 -2.79 -52.55 27.07
C LEU A 13 -3.55 -52.07 25.84
N GLY A 14 -4.80 -52.51 25.65
CA GLY A 14 -5.67 -52.04 24.57
C GLY A 14 -5.97 -50.54 24.65
N THR A 15 -6.31 -50.00 25.83
CA THR A 15 -6.60 -48.56 26.00
C THR A 15 -5.38 -47.67 25.85
N SER A 16 -4.19 -48.15 26.26
CA SER A 16 -2.93 -47.40 26.08
C SER A 16 -2.45 -47.41 24.62
N LEU A 17 -2.66 -48.50 23.88
CA LEU A 17 -2.41 -48.56 22.44
C LEU A 17 -3.35 -47.66 21.63
N VAL A 18 -4.65 -47.65 21.96
CA VAL A 18 -5.65 -46.78 21.31
C VAL A 18 -5.35 -45.30 21.59
N ALA A 19 -5.02 -44.92 22.84
CA ALA A 19 -4.64 -43.55 23.17
C ALA A 19 -3.31 -43.11 22.52
N ALA A 20 -2.37 -44.04 22.32
CA ALA A 20 -1.13 -43.79 21.59
C ALA A 20 -1.36 -43.67 20.08
N GLN A 21 -2.26 -44.47 19.50
CA GLN A 21 -2.70 -44.34 18.10
C GLN A 21 -3.45 -43.03 17.87
N GLU A 22 -4.37 -42.63 18.76
CA GLU A 22 -5.06 -41.33 18.66
C GLU A 22 -4.09 -40.15 18.78
N LYS A 23 -3.12 -40.19 19.70
CA LYS A 23 -2.07 -39.16 19.80
C LYS A 23 -1.18 -39.12 18.56
N THR A 24 -0.85 -40.27 17.98
CA THR A 24 0.01 -40.36 16.79
C THR A 24 -0.74 -39.94 15.53
N GLN A 25 -2.01 -40.33 15.39
CA GLN A 25 -2.90 -39.92 14.30
C GLN A 25 -3.23 -38.43 14.39
N SER A 26 -3.46 -37.89 15.60
CA SER A 26 -3.64 -36.46 15.85
C SER A 26 -2.37 -35.66 15.54
N LYS A 27 -1.18 -36.14 15.95
CA LYS A 27 0.10 -35.53 15.57
C LYS A 27 0.37 -35.60 14.07
N ASN A 28 0.06 -36.72 13.41
CA ASN A 28 0.21 -36.87 11.96
C ASN A 28 -0.76 -35.96 11.20
N ASN A 29 -2.01 -35.85 11.65
CA ASN A 29 -2.99 -34.91 11.09
C ASN A 29 -2.56 -33.46 11.28
N LEU A 30 -2.05 -33.09 12.46
CA LEU A 30 -1.54 -31.75 12.73
C LEU A 30 -0.31 -31.45 11.87
N ASN A 31 0.63 -32.37 11.75
CA ASN A 31 1.81 -32.21 10.90
C ASN A 31 1.42 -32.08 9.42
N ASN A 32 0.45 -32.86 8.95
CA ASN A 32 -0.07 -32.76 7.58
C ASN A 32 -0.77 -31.42 7.34
N VAL A 33 -1.57 -30.93 8.29
CA VAL A 33 -2.20 -29.60 8.22
C VAL A 33 -1.14 -28.51 8.21
N VAL A 34 -0.16 -28.56 9.12
CA VAL A 34 0.93 -27.58 9.20
C VAL A 34 1.78 -27.58 7.93
N ASN A 35 2.11 -28.74 7.38
CA ASN A 35 2.87 -28.84 6.13
C ASN A 35 2.06 -28.31 4.94
N THR A 36 0.78 -28.67 4.84
CA THR A 36 -0.12 -28.15 3.79
C THR A 36 -0.26 -26.63 3.88
N LEU A 37 -0.36 -26.07 5.09
CA LEU A 37 -0.39 -24.63 5.32
C LEU A 37 0.95 -23.99 4.97
N LYS A 38 2.09 -24.58 5.34
CA LYS A 38 3.43 -24.09 4.98
C LYS A 38 3.66 -24.05 3.47
N ASP A 39 3.20 -25.08 2.75
CA ASP A 39 3.42 -25.19 1.31
C ASP A 39 2.51 -24.24 0.51
N ARG A 40 1.40 -23.79 1.10
CA ARG A 40 0.40 -22.97 0.43
C ARG A 40 0.29 -21.54 0.95
N LEU A 41 0.74 -21.27 2.17
CA LEU A 41 0.66 -19.95 2.79
C LEU A 41 2.04 -19.33 2.96
N THR A 42 2.19 -18.11 2.47
CA THR A 42 3.32 -17.25 2.80
C THR A 42 2.83 -16.18 3.77
N LEU A 43 3.46 -16.13 4.93
CA LEU A 43 3.24 -15.10 5.94
C LEU A 43 4.35 -14.05 5.82
N GLU A 44 3.98 -12.79 5.65
CA GLU A 44 4.89 -11.66 5.69
C GLU A 44 4.34 -10.61 6.65
N GLY A 45 5.21 -9.76 7.19
CA GLY A 45 4.76 -8.67 8.03
C GLY A 45 5.79 -7.58 8.19
N TYR A 46 5.35 -6.40 8.64
CA TYR A 46 6.27 -5.35 9.03
C TYR A 46 5.68 -4.43 10.09
N ALA A 47 6.56 -3.85 10.88
CA ALA A 47 6.25 -2.77 11.82
C ALA A 47 7.13 -1.56 11.54
N GLN A 48 6.54 -0.38 11.68
CA GLN A 48 7.20 0.91 11.57
C GLN A 48 6.87 1.73 12.81
N VAL A 49 7.90 2.03 13.61
CA VAL A 49 7.82 2.90 14.78
C VAL A 49 8.62 4.15 14.49
N ALA A 50 8.05 5.30 14.75
CA ALA A 50 8.64 6.58 14.39
C ALA A 50 8.60 7.58 15.53
N TYR A 51 9.50 8.54 15.47
CA TYR A 51 9.43 9.80 16.18
C TYR A 51 9.32 10.92 15.15
N SER A 52 8.49 11.92 15.40
CA SER A 52 8.41 13.13 14.60
C SER A 52 8.41 14.38 15.45
N TYR A 53 9.12 15.41 15.00
CA TYR A 53 9.03 16.78 15.49
C TYR A 53 8.58 17.69 14.36
N ASP A 54 7.46 18.38 14.56
CA ASP A 54 6.81 19.29 13.62
C ASP A 54 6.72 20.68 14.25
N ASP A 55 7.27 21.70 13.60
CA ASP A 55 7.26 23.08 14.10
C ASP A 55 6.24 24.00 13.41
N THR A 56 5.29 23.43 12.67
CA THR A 56 4.24 24.20 11.98
C THR A 56 3.54 25.16 12.95
N GLU A 57 3.45 26.42 12.56
CA GLU A 57 2.86 27.46 13.39
C GLU A 57 1.41 27.12 13.79
N GLY A 58 1.09 27.31 15.08
CA GLY A 58 -0.21 26.94 15.64
C GLY A 58 -0.46 25.44 15.81
N ALA A 59 0.45 24.57 15.34
CA ALA A 59 0.31 23.11 15.38
C ALA A 59 1.62 22.39 15.77
N LYS A 60 2.52 23.08 16.48
CA LYS A 60 3.80 22.52 16.92
C LYS A 60 3.56 21.27 17.76
N ALA A 61 4.22 20.18 17.42
CA ALA A 61 4.08 18.92 18.11
C ALA A 61 5.33 18.07 17.98
N ASN A 62 5.53 17.18 18.95
CA ASN A 62 6.39 16.03 18.77
C ASN A 62 5.74 14.80 19.38
N THR A 63 6.03 13.63 18.83
CA THR A 63 5.43 12.39 19.30
C THR A 63 6.21 11.16 18.85
N PHE A 64 6.12 10.10 19.65
CA PHE A 64 6.41 8.74 19.23
C PHE A 64 5.12 8.09 18.75
N GLU A 65 5.17 7.39 17.62
CA GLU A 65 4.01 6.71 17.06
C GLU A 65 4.37 5.36 16.44
N VAL A 66 3.43 4.41 16.53
CA VAL A 66 3.47 3.21 15.69
C VAL A 66 2.76 3.55 14.39
N LYS A 67 3.52 3.97 13.37
CA LYS A 67 2.94 4.35 12.07
C LYS A 67 2.16 3.22 11.44
N ARG A 68 2.72 2.00 11.47
CA ARG A 68 2.14 0.80 10.84
C ARG A 68 2.55 -0.46 11.60
N ALA A 69 1.61 -1.40 11.69
CA ALA A 69 1.86 -2.77 12.10
C ALA A 69 1.02 -3.66 11.19
N ILE A 70 1.65 -4.33 10.23
CA ILE A 70 0.97 -5.01 9.13
C ILE A 70 1.28 -6.51 9.17
N LEU A 71 0.26 -7.32 8.99
CA LEU A 71 0.38 -8.75 8.66
C LEU A 71 -0.22 -9.00 7.28
N MET A 72 0.48 -9.80 6.48
CA MET A 72 0.12 -10.18 5.13
C MET A 72 0.14 -11.69 5.01
N VAL A 73 -0.91 -12.26 4.44
CA VAL A 73 -1.02 -13.69 4.14
C VAL A 73 -1.29 -13.84 2.66
N ARG A 74 -0.43 -14.57 1.96
CA ARG A 74 -0.66 -15.01 0.58
C ARG A 74 -0.97 -16.49 0.58
N GLY A 75 -2.10 -16.87 -0.01
CA GLY A 75 -2.49 -18.27 -0.17
C GLY A 75 -2.45 -18.72 -1.63
N LYS A 76 -1.71 -19.78 -1.90
CA LYS A 76 -1.72 -20.52 -3.17
C LYS A 76 -2.80 -21.61 -3.09
N ILE A 77 -3.94 -21.38 -3.75
CA ILE A 77 -5.06 -22.33 -3.77
C ILE A 77 -4.79 -23.42 -4.82
N THR A 78 -4.39 -23.00 -6.02
CA THR A 78 -3.90 -23.85 -7.12
C THR A 78 -2.69 -23.17 -7.79
N ASP A 79 -2.17 -23.74 -8.87
CA ASP A 79 -1.10 -23.09 -9.67
C ASP A 79 -1.56 -21.82 -10.39
N LYS A 80 -2.87 -21.65 -10.58
CA LYS A 80 -3.47 -20.49 -11.25
C LYS A 80 -4.29 -19.60 -10.32
N TRP A 81 -4.71 -20.11 -9.17
CA TRP A 81 -5.61 -19.41 -8.26
C TRP A 81 -4.90 -19.06 -6.95
N SER A 82 -4.93 -17.79 -6.57
CA SER A 82 -4.35 -17.30 -5.31
C SER A 82 -5.32 -16.39 -4.55
N CYS A 83 -5.10 -16.25 -3.25
CA CYS A 83 -5.75 -15.25 -2.42
C CYS A 83 -4.71 -14.46 -1.63
N TYR A 84 -5.08 -13.24 -1.24
CA TYR A 84 -4.24 -12.36 -0.47
C TYR A 84 -5.07 -11.62 0.58
N PHE A 85 -4.52 -11.54 1.78
CA PHE A 85 -5.09 -10.82 2.91
C PHE A 85 -4.03 -9.95 3.56
N MET A 86 -4.35 -8.69 3.83
CA MET A 86 -3.50 -7.74 4.54
C MET A 86 -4.32 -7.05 5.62
N TYR A 87 -3.83 -7.05 6.86
CA TYR A 87 -4.46 -6.37 7.98
C TYR A 87 -3.49 -5.38 8.63
N ASN A 88 -4.01 -4.22 8.99
CA ASN A 88 -3.30 -3.21 9.77
C ASN A 88 -3.78 -3.22 11.23
N PHE A 89 -2.84 -3.25 12.16
CA PHE A 89 -3.09 -3.25 13.61
C PHE A 89 -2.83 -1.90 14.28
N ALA A 90 -2.23 -0.93 13.58
CA ALA A 90 -1.86 0.38 14.15
C ALA A 90 -2.53 1.52 13.38
N ASN A 91 -2.81 2.66 14.03
CA ASN A 91 -3.35 3.86 13.38
C ASN A 91 -4.56 3.57 12.46
N THR A 92 -5.67 3.16 13.08
CA THR A 92 -6.90 2.60 12.46
C THR A 92 -6.74 1.14 12.04
N SER A 93 -7.16 0.25 12.94
CA SER A 93 -7.16 -1.19 12.68
C SER A 93 -8.24 -1.56 11.68
N ARG A 94 -7.85 -2.08 10.52
CA ARG A 94 -8.77 -2.48 9.45
C ARG A 94 -8.11 -3.44 8.46
N VAL A 95 -8.96 -4.12 7.68
CA VAL A 95 -8.51 -4.88 6.51
C VAL A 95 -8.00 -3.87 5.49
N LEU A 96 -6.76 -4.06 5.04
CA LEU A 96 -6.17 -3.25 3.99
C LEU A 96 -6.42 -3.87 2.62
N GLU A 97 -6.22 -5.18 2.47
CA GLU A 97 -6.43 -5.86 1.21
C GLU A 97 -7.05 -7.22 1.47
N ALA A 98 -8.00 -7.59 0.64
CA ALA A 98 -8.66 -8.89 0.66
C ALA A 98 -9.12 -9.18 -0.75
N TYR A 99 -8.34 -9.95 -1.50
CA TYR A 99 -8.66 -10.27 -2.88
C TYR A 99 -8.27 -11.69 -3.24
N THR A 100 -8.82 -12.14 -4.35
CA THR A 100 -8.43 -13.36 -5.02
C THR A 100 -8.13 -13.10 -6.48
N GLU A 101 -7.23 -13.87 -7.05
CA GLU A 101 -6.81 -13.72 -8.44
C GLU A 101 -6.71 -15.07 -9.13
N TYR A 102 -7.07 -15.06 -10.41
CA TYR A 102 -6.91 -16.18 -11.32
C TYR A 102 -6.02 -15.78 -12.49
N LYS A 103 -4.90 -16.48 -12.64
CA LYS A 103 -3.93 -16.30 -13.71
C LYS A 103 -4.28 -17.23 -14.87
N PHE A 104 -4.82 -16.66 -15.94
CA PHE A 104 -5.06 -17.42 -17.18
C PHE A 104 -3.73 -17.69 -17.89
N LEU A 105 -2.95 -16.62 -18.07
CA LEU A 105 -1.66 -16.55 -18.76
C LEU A 105 -0.79 -15.46 -18.07
N PRO A 106 0.53 -15.40 -18.30
CA PRO A 106 1.35 -14.25 -17.87
C PRO A 106 0.80 -12.88 -18.30
N GLU A 107 0.19 -12.83 -19.48
CA GLU A 107 -0.37 -11.65 -20.13
C GLU A 107 -1.79 -11.31 -19.62
N LEU A 108 -2.44 -12.23 -18.90
CA LEU A 108 -3.84 -12.10 -18.50
C LEU A 108 -4.13 -12.73 -17.14
N THR A 109 -4.28 -11.87 -16.15
CA THR A 109 -4.73 -12.20 -14.79
C THR A 109 -5.94 -11.37 -14.44
N VAL A 110 -6.92 -12.00 -13.77
CA VAL A 110 -8.10 -11.32 -13.23
C VAL A 110 -8.02 -11.33 -11.72
N ARG A 111 -8.22 -10.17 -11.09
CA ARG A 111 -8.27 -9.99 -9.64
C ARG A 111 -9.63 -9.41 -9.24
N ILE A 112 -10.21 -9.92 -8.16
CA ILE A 112 -11.44 -9.38 -7.57
C ILE A 112 -11.30 -9.25 -6.06
N GLY A 113 -11.79 -8.14 -5.51
CA GLY A 113 -11.78 -7.87 -4.08
C GLY A 113 -11.33 -6.45 -3.78
N GLU A 114 -10.68 -6.27 -2.65
CA GLU A 114 -10.15 -5.00 -2.18
C GLU A 114 -8.64 -4.93 -2.31
N PHE A 115 -8.14 -3.94 -3.05
CA PHE A 115 -6.72 -3.80 -3.36
C PHE A 115 -6.36 -2.34 -3.66
N LYS A 116 -5.05 -2.06 -3.75
CA LYS A 116 -4.55 -0.74 -4.17
C LYS A 116 -4.98 -0.39 -5.58
N THR A 117 -5.45 0.85 -5.76
CA THR A 117 -5.69 1.40 -7.08
C THR A 117 -4.36 1.53 -7.82
N MET A 118 -4.32 1.11 -9.08
CA MET A 118 -3.12 1.19 -9.92
C MET A 118 -2.94 2.60 -10.50
N PHE A 119 -2.97 3.61 -9.62
CA PHE A 119 -2.84 5.02 -9.96
C PHE A 119 -1.56 5.59 -9.36
N SER A 120 -0.74 6.26 -10.17
CA SER A 120 0.65 6.65 -9.87
C SER A 120 1.60 5.45 -9.67
N PHE A 121 2.91 5.68 -9.75
CA PHE A 121 3.94 4.71 -9.39
C PHE A 121 4.04 4.45 -7.89
N GLU A 122 3.83 5.46 -7.05
CA GLU A 122 4.04 5.34 -5.61
C GLU A 122 2.91 4.59 -4.91
N ASN A 123 1.66 4.84 -5.32
CA ASN A 123 0.52 4.25 -4.63
C ASN A 123 0.55 2.72 -4.61
N PRO A 124 0.84 1.99 -5.70
CA PRO A 124 0.89 0.53 -5.68
C PRO A 124 2.03 -0.04 -4.83
N MET A 125 3.07 0.75 -4.54
CA MET A 125 4.23 0.29 -3.78
C MET A 125 3.90 0.06 -2.30
N SER A 126 4.60 -0.88 -1.67
CA SER A 126 4.48 -1.04 -0.22
C SER A 126 5.12 0.16 0.50
N PRO A 127 4.50 0.67 1.58
CA PRO A 127 5.12 1.67 2.46
C PRO A 127 6.51 1.28 2.98
N CYS A 128 6.80 -0.03 3.08
CA CYS A 128 8.11 -0.50 3.53
C CYS A 128 9.19 -0.49 2.44
N SER A 129 8.80 -0.22 1.19
CA SER A 129 9.69 -0.10 0.02
C SER A 129 9.91 1.35 -0.42
N LEU A 130 9.01 2.27 -0.04
CA LEU A 130 9.16 3.69 -0.33
C LEU A 130 10.31 4.30 0.47
N GLU A 131 10.96 5.29 -0.13
CA GLU A 131 12.14 5.98 0.38
C GLU A 131 11.75 6.94 1.51
N LEU A 132 10.61 7.63 1.36
CA LEU A 132 10.11 8.64 2.30
C LEU A 132 9.36 8.03 3.49
N ILE A 133 9.58 8.59 4.69
CA ILE A 133 8.90 8.17 5.93
C ILE A 133 7.39 8.48 5.86
N ASN A 134 7.04 9.72 5.51
CA ASN A 134 5.68 10.09 5.11
C ASN A 134 5.49 9.66 3.66
N CYS A 135 5.24 8.37 3.47
CA CYS A 135 5.12 7.71 2.17
C CYS A 135 4.35 8.54 1.12
N ASN A 136 4.80 8.41 -0.13
CA ASN A 136 4.31 9.12 -1.32
C ASN A 136 4.46 10.65 -1.28
N SER A 137 4.46 11.25 -2.46
CA SER A 137 4.32 12.70 -2.64
C SER A 137 2.94 13.21 -2.19
N GLN A 138 2.84 14.51 -1.91
CA GLN A 138 1.58 15.18 -1.57
C GLN A 138 0.51 14.97 -2.64
N ALA A 139 0.91 15.07 -3.92
CA ALA A 139 -0.01 14.90 -5.04
C ALA A 139 -0.58 13.48 -5.10
N VAL A 140 0.25 12.45 -4.88
CA VAL A 140 -0.21 11.05 -4.82
C VAL A 140 -1.10 10.84 -3.60
N ASN A 141 -0.72 11.34 -2.44
CA ASN A 141 -1.50 11.19 -1.23
C ASN A 141 -2.92 11.77 -1.37
N TYR A 142 -3.05 12.93 -2.00
CA TYR A 142 -4.33 13.56 -2.29
C TYR A 142 -5.11 12.82 -3.39
N LEU A 143 -4.51 12.63 -4.56
CA LEU A 143 -5.20 12.13 -5.75
C LEU A 143 -5.51 10.63 -5.69
N ALA A 144 -4.74 9.84 -4.95
CA ALA A 144 -5.05 8.44 -4.69
C ALA A 144 -5.94 8.24 -3.46
N GLY A 145 -6.17 9.27 -2.64
CA GLY A 145 -6.89 9.14 -1.36
C GLY A 145 -6.15 8.32 -0.33
N TYR A 146 -4.83 8.55 -0.18
CA TYR A 146 -3.99 7.74 0.68
C TYR A 146 -4.15 8.08 2.16
N ASP A 147 -4.03 9.35 2.52
CA ASP A 147 -3.95 9.82 3.92
C ASP A 147 -5.17 10.66 4.37
N GLY A 148 -6.13 10.92 3.48
CA GLY A 148 -7.29 11.75 3.77
C GLY A 148 -7.07 13.25 3.54
N SER A 149 -5.95 13.63 2.90
CA SER A 149 -5.71 15.00 2.47
C SER A 149 -6.73 15.53 1.44
N ASP A 150 -7.47 14.64 0.75
CA ASP A 150 -8.72 14.94 0.05
C ASP A 150 -9.91 14.61 0.95
N PRO A 151 -10.56 15.60 1.59
CA PRO A 151 -11.67 15.35 2.51
C PRO A 151 -12.93 14.79 1.82
N LEU A 152 -13.16 15.15 0.55
CA LEU A 152 -14.33 14.66 -0.18
C LEU A 152 -14.27 13.14 -0.34
N TYR A 153 -13.07 12.61 -0.56
CA TYR A 153 -12.85 11.19 -0.73
C TYR A 153 -12.60 10.49 0.61
N GLY A 154 -11.68 10.99 1.43
CA GLY A 154 -11.31 10.42 2.73
C GLY A 154 -10.00 9.59 2.71
N SER A 155 -9.69 8.96 3.84
CA SER A 155 -8.44 8.21 4.04
C SER A 155 -8.60 6.71 3.72
N HIS A 156 -8.21 6.34 2.50
CA HIS A 156 -8.40 5.00 1.95
C HIS A 156 -7.11 4.24 1.69
N THR A 157 -5.96 4.83 2.06
CA THR A 157 -4.62 4.26 1.83
C THR A 157 -4.40 3.83 0.38
N GLY A 158 -5.08 4.52 -0.55
CA GLY A 158 -5.00 4.32 -1.99
C GLY A 158 -5.65 3.04 -2.49
N ARG A 159 -6.71 2.58 -1.81
CA ARG A 159 -7.36 1.29 -2.07
C ARG A 159 -8.84 1.46 -2.33
N ASP A 160 -9.39 0.47 -3.03
CA ASP A 160 -10.81 0.38 -3.32
C ASP A 160 -11.23 -1.06 -3.63
N LEU A 161 -12.53 -1.31 -3.65
CA LEU A 161 -13.16 -2.58 -4.01
C LEU A 161 -13.47 -2.60 -5.50
N GLY A 162 -13.07 -3.67 -6.18
CA GLY A 162 -13.32 -3.79 -7.62
C GLY A 162 -12.88 -5.09 -8.26
N LEU A 163 -12.88 -5.06 -9.58
CA LEU A 163 -12.38 -6.11 -10.47
C LEU A 163 -11.30 -5.51 -11.38
N MET A 164 -10.16 -6.18 -11.47
CA MET A 164 -9.00 -5.76 -12.28
C MET A 164 -8.57 -6.85 -13.24
N VAL A 165 -8.25 -6.44 -14.46
CA VAL A 165 -7.58 -7.26 -15.47
C VAL A 165 -6.21 -6.66 -15.73
N TYR A 166 -5.16 -7.49 -15.72
CA TYR A 166 -3.79 -7.03 -15.88
C TYR A 166 -2.87 -8.12 -16.40
N GLY A 167 -1.70 -7.71 -16.88
CA GLY A 167 -0.65 -8.63 -17.28
C GLY A 167 0.59 -7.95 -17.83
N ASP A 168 1.59 -8.78 -18.12
CA ASP A 168 2.86 -8.38 -18.73
C ASP A 168 2.89 -8.88 -20.17
N LEU A 169 3.20 -8.00 -21.13
CA LEU A 169 3.34 -8.31 -22.55
C LEU A 169 4.82 -8.20 -22.96
N PHE A 170 5.23 -9.04 -23.92
CA PHE A 170 6.57 -9.04 -24.53
C PHE A 170 7.69 -9.05 -23.47
N ASP A 171 7.70 -10.06 -22.60
CA ASP A 171 8.69 -10.21 -21.53
C ASP A 171 8.83 -8.96 -20.63
N LYS A 172 7.70 -8.36 -20.26
CA LYS A 172 7.59 -7.15 -19.43
C LYS A 172 8.04 -5.85 -20.09
N LEU A 173 8.21 -5.82 -21.41
CA LEU A 173 8.34 -4.55 -22.14
C LEU A 173 7.13 -3.65 -21.85
N ILE A 174 5.93 -4.24 -21.72
CA ILE A 174 4.71 -3.51 -21.39
C ILE A 174 3.99 -4.20 -20.24
N THR A 175 3.66 -3.46 -19.19
CA THR A 175 2.77 -3.91 -18.10
C THR A 175 1.52 -3.04 -18.12
N TYR A 176 0.34 -3.65 -18.12
CA TYR A 176 -0.93 -2.93 -18.16
C TYR A 176 -1.86 -3.38 -17.02
N HIS A 177 -2.68 -2.46 -16.53
CA HIS A 177 -3.77 -2.74 -15.59
C HIS A 177 -5.01 -1.95 -15.99
N VAL A 178 -6.17 -2.58 -15.94
CA VAL A 178 -7.47 -1.92 -16.07
C VAL A 178 -8.39 -2.48 -14.99
N ALA A 179 -8.97 -1.60 -14.17
CA ALA A 179 -9.86 -1.96 -13.09
C ALA A 179 -11.17 -1.17 -13.15
N LEU A 180 -12.25 -1.85 -12.78
CA LEU A 180 -13.55 -1.26 -12.50
C LEU A 180 -13.77 -1.32 -10.99
N MET A 181 -13.93 -0.17 -10.33
CA MET A 181 -13.94 -0.04 -8.88
C MET A 181 -15.12 0.80 -8.40
N ASN A 182 -15.50 0.66 -7.12
CA ASN A 182 -16.65 1.37 -6.55
C ASN A 182 -16.45 2.89 -6.47
N GLY A 183 -15.22 3.37 -6.40
CA GLY A 183 -14.90 4.78 -6.24
C GLY A 183 -15.16 5.34 -4.83
N GLN A 184 -15.45 4.50 -3.83
CA GLN A 184 -15.70 4.93 -2.44
C GLN A 184 -14.58 4.59 -1.46
N GLY A 185 -13.58 3.88 -1.94
CA GLY A 185 -12.43 3.51 -1.17
C GLY A 185 -12.68 2.29 -0.30
N ILE A 186 -11.80 2.11 0.67
CA ILE A 186 -11.61 0.85 1.37
C ILE A 186 -12.70 0.56 2.41
N ASN A 187 -13.07 -0.72 2.53
CA ASN A 187 -14.02 -1.29 3.49
C ASN A 187 -15.41 -0.62 3.45
N ARG A 188 -15.81 -0.09 2.29
CA ARG A 188 -17.07 0.64 2.12
C ARG A 188 -17.87 0.10 0.95
N LYS A 189 -19.19 0.11 1.15
CA LYS A 189 -20.13 -0.03 0.04
C LYS A 189 -20.07 1.23 -0.81
N ASP A 190 -20.41 1.05 -2.08
CA ASP A 190 -20.58 2.18 -2.97
C ASP A 190 -21.67 3.12 -2.45
N GLY A 191 -21.43 4.43 -2.58
CA GLY A 191 -22.32 5.51 -2.19
C GLY A 191 -23.14 6.00 -3.38
N ASN A 192 -22.89 5.47 -4.57
CA ASN A 192 -23.67 5.70 -5.77
C ASN A 192 -23.69 4.45 -6.68
N ASN A 193 -24.15 4.62 -7.92
CA ASN A 193 -24.24 3.54 -8.92
C ASN A 193 -23.23 3.68 -10.07
N GLN A 194 -22.25 4.58 -9.94
CA GLN A 194 -21.24 4.85 -10.96
C GLN A 194 -19.91 4.25 -10.52
N LYS A 195 -19.24 3.56 -11.44
CA LYS A 195 -17.96 2.91 -11.14
C LYS A 195 -16.82 3.77 -11.66
N ASP A 196 -15.74 3.74 -10.92
CA ASP A 196 -14.47 4.29 -11.36
C ASP A 196 -13.77 3.30 -12.29
N ILE A 197 -13.30 3.82 -13.42
CA ILE A 197 -12.36 3.12 -14.29
C ILE A 197 -10.97 3.60 -13.91
N VAL A 198 -10.14 2.68 -13.47
CA VAL A 198 -8.73 2.92 -13.13
C VAL A 198 -7.86 2.19 -14.14
N GLY A 199 -6.92 2.89 -14.76
CA GLY A 199 -6.02 2.30 -15.74
C GLY A 199 -4.58 2.70 -15.51
N SER A 200 -3.64 1.81 -15.83
CA SER A 200 -2.22 2.15 -15.94
C SER A 200 -1.52 1.39 -17.04
N LEU A 201 -0.48 2.02 -17.57
CA LEU A 201 0.42 1.46 -18.56
C LEU A 201 1.86 1.84 -18.17
N LEU A 202 2.73 0.84 -18.10
CA LEU A 202 4.17 1.00 -17.89
C LEU A 202 4.90 0.35 -19.05
N VAL A 203 5.78 1.12 -19.70
CA VAL A 203 6.66 0.64 -20.76
C VAL A 203 8.09 0.64 -20.24
N ASN A 204 8.78 -0.48 -20.39
CA ASN A 204 10.16 -0.70 -19.93
C ASN A 204 11.08 -0.86 -21.14
N PRO A 205 11.34 0.20 -21.92
CA PRO A 205 12.11 0.08 -23.16
C PRO A 205 13.55 -0.40 -22.91
N LEU A 206 14.09 -0.16 -21.72
CA LEU A 206 15.45 -0.53 -21.31
C LEU A 206 15.41 -1.00 -19.86
N SER A 207 16.37 -1.85 -19.46
CA SER A 207 16.44 -2.39 -18.09
C SER A 207 16.59 -1.31 -17.01
N TRP A 208 17.08 -0.13 -17.37
CA TRP A 208 17.28 1.02 -16.48
C TRP A 208 16.20 2.10 -16.63
N LEU A 209 15.26 1.99 -17.56
CA LEU A 209 14.23 3.00 -17.85
C LEU A 209 12.83 2.39 -17.86
N SER A 210 11.94 2.98 -17.07
CA SER A 210 10.51 2.78 -17.21
C SER A 210 9.83 4.12 -17.46
N VAL A 211 8.88 4.17 -18.38
CA VAL A 211 8.01 5.33 -18.62
C VAL A 211 6.57 4.86 -18.57
N GLY A 212 5.69 5.61 -17.93
CA GLY A 212 4.31 5.17 -17.79
C GLY A 212 3.37 6.26 -17.35
N GLY A 213 2.10 5.89 -17.31
CA GLY A 213 1.04 6.76 -16.85
C GLY A 213 -0.14 5.96 -16.33
N SER A 214 -1.03 6.66 -15.66
CA SER A 214 -2.23 6.08 -15.08
C SER A 214 -3.35 7.11 -15.01
N PHE A 215 -4.58 6.63 -14.85
CA PHE A 215 -5.74 7.49 -14.70
C PHE A 215 -6.79 6.85 -13.78
N ILE A 216 -7.61 7.72 -13.19
CA ILE A 216 -8.87 7.40 -12.53
C ILE A 216 -9.94 8.25 -13.22
N LYS A 217 -11.02 7.61 -13.67
CA LYS A 217 -12.15 8.29 -14.30
C LYS A 217 -13.46 7.70 -13.78
N GLY A 218 -14.26 8.53 -13.15
CA GLY A 218 -15.59 8.14 -12.68
C GLY A 218 -16.29 9.25 -11.91
N LYS A 219 -17.21 8.87 -11.01
CA LYS A 219 -17.91 9.82 -10.15
C LYS A 219 -17.85 9.35 -8.70
N GLY A 220 -17.09 10.06 -7.88
CA GLY A 220 -17.05 9.83 -6.44
C GLY A 220 -18.34 10.30 -5.77
N CYS A 221 -18.64 9.76 -4.59
CA CYS A 221 -19.71 10.25 -3.72
C CYS A 221 -19.09 10.77 -2.42
N ALA A 222 -19.23 12.09 -2.19
CA ALA A 222 -18.48 12.79 -1.15
C ALA A 222 -18.83 12.29 0.26
N VAL A 223 -17.80 12.04 1.07
CA VAL A 223 -17.95 11.52 2.45
C VAL A 223 -17.80 12.62 3.51
N ALA A 224 -17.24 13.76 3.12
CA ALA A 224 -17.11 14.96 3.94
C ALA A 224 -17.15 16.20 3.04
N THR A 225 -17.23 17.38 3.65
CA THR A 225 -17.06 18.67 2.96
C THR A 225 -15.59 19.01 2.81
N SER A 226 -15.23 19.81 1.80
CA SER A 226 -13.86 20.27 1.58
C SER A 226 -13.80 21.78 1.38
N ALA A 227 -12.91 22.46 2.10
CA ALA A 227 -12.63 23.88 1.84
C ALA A 227 -12.05 24.12 0.44
N MET A 228 -11.45 23.10 -0.18
CA MET A 228 -10.93 23.19 -1.54
C MET A 228 -12.02 23.13 -2.60
N ASN A 229 -13.19 22.60 -2.26
CA ASN A 229 -14.33 22.45 -3.15
C ASN A 229 -15.63 22.57 -2.34
N PRO A 230 -15.99 23.80 -1.92
CA PRO A 230 -17.06 24.04 -0.95
C PRO A 230 -18.46 23.73 -1.50
N ASP A 231 -18.61 23.65 -2.83
CA ASP A 231 -19.91 23.45 -3.49
C ASP A 231 -20.37 21.99 -3.47
N ILE A 232 -19.54 21.06 -3.01
CA ILE A 232 -19.87 19.64 -2.93
C ILE A 232 -20.30 19.30 -1.50
N ALA A 233 -21.57 18.94 -1.35
CA ALA A 233 -22.14 18.47 -0.09
C ALA A 233 -21.86 16.98 0.15
N VAL A 234 -21.94 16.55 1.42
CA VAL A 234 -21.85 15.12 1.79
C VAL A 234 -22.96 14.33 1.09
N GLY A 235 -22.60 13.19 0.51
CA GLY A 235 -23.50 12.33 -0.27
C GLY A 235 -23.70 12.77 -1.71
N GLN A 236 -23.14 13.90 -2.13
CA GLN A 236 -23.25 14.38 -3.51
C GLN A 236 -22.25 13.66 -4.42
N ASN A 237 -22.72 13.30 -5.61
CA ASN A 237 -21.86 12.78 -6.66
C ASN A 237 -21.08 13.91 -7.33
N TYR A 238 -19.81 13.69 -7.62
CA TYR A 238 -18.96 14.63 -8.33
C TYR A 238 -18.06 13.92 -9.32
N ASP A 239 -17.81 14.56 -10.46
CA ASP A 239 -16.87 14.02 -11.46
C ASP A 239 -15.46 13.95 -10.85
N ARG A 240 -14.82 12.80 -10.95
CA ARG A 240 -13.43 12.58 -10.52
C ARG A 240 -12.61 12.10 -11.70
N ASN A 241 -11.81 13.01 -12.25
CA ASN A 241 -10.92 12.74 -13.38
C ASN A 241 -9.48 13.06 -12.98
N ARG A 242 -8.66 12.03 -12.81
CA ARG A 242 -7.29 12.18 -12.34
C ARG A 242 -6.36 11.41 -13.27
N TRP A 243 -5.19 11.96 -13.57
CA TRP A 243 -4.19 11.27 -14.38
C TRP A 243 -2.79 11.61 -13.89
N ALA A 244 -1.86 10.70 -14.17
CA ALA A 244 -0.45 10.82 -13.85
C ALA A 244 0.39 10.30 -15.02
N ALA A 245 1.55 10.91 -15.23
CA ALA A 245 2.56 10.45 -16.18
C ALA A 245 3.95 10.69 -15.61
N GLY A 246 4.87 9.77 -15.86
CA GLY A 246 6.22 9.91 -15.34
C GLY A 246 7.18 8.83 -15.80
N PHE A 247 8.35 8.82 -15.16
CA PHE A 247 9.40 7.85 -15.43
C PHE A 247 10.09 7.37 -14.15
N LYS A 248 10.76 6.22 -14.27
CA LYS A 248 11.68 5.66 -13.29
C LYS A 248 13.02 5.38 -13.96
N LEU A 249 14.10 5.73 -13.29
CA LEU A 249 15.45 5.44 -13.71
C LEU A 249 16.12 4.58 -12.65
N HIS A 250 16.75 3.49 -13.09
CA HIS A 250 17.46 2.54 -12.25
C HIS A 250 18.92 2.45 -12.71
N PHE A 251 19.76 3.37 -12.24
CA PHE A 251 21.19 3.33 -12.47
C PHE A 251 21.87 2.76 -11.22
N LYS A 252 22.98 2.04 -11.35
CA LYS A 252 23.82 1.76 -10.17
C LYS A 252 24.80 2.93 -10.03
N PRO A 253 24.83 3.68 -8.91
CA PRO A 253 24.17 3.46 -7.61
C PRO A 253 22.92 4.33 -7.33
N ILE A 254 22.23 4.86 -8.34
CA ILE A 254 21.18 5.87 -8.20
C ILE A 254 19.84 5.40 -8.78
N ASP A 255 18.80 5.41 -7.95
CA ASP A 255 17.41 5.29 -8.39
C ASP A 255 16.73 6.67 -8.39
N VAL A 256 15.96 6.95 -9.43
CA VAL A 256 15.17 8.18 -9.57
C VAL A 256 13.75 7.83 -9.95
N ARG A 257 12.77 8.46 -9.30
CA ARG A 257 11.36 8.39 -9.65
C ARG A 257 10.77 9.79 -9.75
N SER A 258 10.02 10.05 -10.81
CA SER A 258 9.33 11.33 -10.98
C SER A 258 8.01 11.13 -11.73
N GLU A 259 6.98 11.83 -11.30
CA GLU A 259 5.69 11.92 -11.98
C GLU A 259 5.13 13.34 -11.91
N TYR A 260 4.39 13.72 -12.96
CA TYR A 260 3.44 14.82 -12.97
C TYR A 260 2.03 14.25 -12.84
N LEU A 261 1.21 14.87 -11.99
CA LEU A 261 -0.14 14.44 -11.69
C LEU A 261 -1.11 15.62 -11.80
N GLN A 262 -2.32 15.34 -12.27
CA GLN A 262 -3.40 16.31 -12.33
C GLN A 262 -4.73 15.68 -11.90
N GLY A 263 -5.53 16.45 -11.18
CA GLY A 263 -6.90 16.11 -10.82
C GLY A 263 -7.88 17.18 -11.27
N LYS A 264 -9.07 16.74 -11.67
CA LYS A 264 -10.26 17.55 -11.84
C LYS A 264 -11.40 16.88 -11.07
N ASP A 265 -11.72 17.45 -9.91
CA ASP A 265 -12.77 16.99 -9.02
C ASP A 265 -13.90 18.03 -9.02
N GLY A 266 -15.02 17.71 -9.69
CA GLY A 266 -16.03 18.69 -10.06
C GLY A 266 -15.43 19.80 -10.94
N HIS A 267 -15.51 21.05 -10.49
CA HIS A 267 -14.92 22.21 -11.17
C HIS A 267 -13.49 22.54 -10.69
N VAL A 268 -13.03 21.94 -9.58
CA VAL A 268 -11.73 22.22 -8.97
C VAL A 268 -10.64 21.44 -9.69
N LYS A 269 -9.54 22.13 -10.00
CA LYS A 269 -8.36 21.53 -10.63
C LYS A 269 -7.19 21.56 -9.65
N SER A 270 -6.52 20.42 -9.53
CA SER A 270 -5.30 20.24 -8.76
C SER A 270 -4.17 19.75 -9.67
N GLU A 271 -2.93 20.07 -9.32
CA GLU A 271 -1.76 19.59 -10.05
C GLU A 271 -0.55 19.46 -9.13
N GLY A 272 0.33 18.52 -9.41
CA GLY A 272 1.57 18.37 -8.68
C GLY A 272 2.59 17.60 -9.47
N TYR A 273 3.83 17.69 -9.02
CA TYR A 273 4.91 16.89 -9.54
C TYR A 273 5.94 16.67 -8.45
N TYR A 274 6.60 15.54 -8.51
CA TYR A 274 7.65 15.20 -7.57
C TYR A 274 8.82 14.56 -8.28
N LEU A 275 9.98 14.62 -7.63
CA LEU A 275 11.17 13.88 -7.99
C LEU A 275 11.78 13.36 -6.69
N THR A 276 11.96 12.05 -6.61
CA THR A 276 12.61 11.36 -5.49
C THR A 276 13.84 10.64 -6.00
N LEU A 277 14.96 10.84 -5.33
CA LEU A 277 16.26 10.23 -5.61
C LEU A 277 16.69 9.40 -4.40
N SER A 278 17.17 8.19 -4.67
CA SER A 278 17.83 7.31 -3.71
C SER A 278 19.22 6.96 -4.24
N ALA A 279 20.27 7.34 -3.52
CA ALA A 279 21.66 7.02 -3.86
C ALA A 279 22.23 6.00 -2.87
N HIS A 280 22.64 4.84 -3.38
CA HIS A 280 23.29 3.77 -2.63
C HIS A 280 24.78 4.06 -2.45
N VAL A 281 25.13 4.86 -1.45
CA VAL A 281 26.50 5.36 -1.26
C VAL A 281 27.41 4.28 -0.67
N LEU A 282 26.89 3.45 0.24
CA LEU A 282 27.60 2.29 0.82
C LEU A 282 26.67 1.06 0.80
N PRO A 283 27.18 -0.18 0.96
CA PRO A 283 26.37 -1.41 0.83
C PRO A 283 25.11 -1.51 1.71
N LYS A 284 25.01 -0.69 2.76
CA LYS A 284 23.89 -0.65 3.70
C LYS A 284 23.41 0.78 3.99
N PHE A 285 23.86 1.77 3.23
CA PHE A 285 23.60 3.17 3.53
C PHE A 285 23.20 3.93 2.27
N ASP A 286 22.01 4.52 2.32
CA ASP A 286 21.47 5.29 1.21
C ASP A 286 21.19 6.73 1.65
N ILE A 287 21.41 7.66 0.71
CA ILE A 287 21.03 9.05 0.83
C ILE A 287 19.76 9.27 0.01
N ILE A 288 18.78 9.92 0.62
CA ILE A 288 17.48 10.22 0.02
C ILE A 288 17.36 11.72 -0.16
N ALA A 289 16.93 12.15 -1.34
CA ALA A 289 16.53 13.52 -1.62
C ALA A 289 15.19 13.53 -2.34
N SER A 290 14.29 14.45 -1.99
CA SER A 290 13.02 14.59 -2.69
C SER A 290 12.60 16.04 -2.82
N TYR A 291 12.07 16.37 -3.99
CA TYR A 291 11.35 17.61 -4.26
C TYR A 291 9.90 17.24 -4.56
N ASP A 292 8.94 17.89 -3.90
CA ASP A 292 7.52 17.58 -4.06
C ASP A 292 6.69 18.87 -4.05
N TYR A 293 6.13 19.21 -5.21
CA TYR A 293 5.24 20.34 -5.39
C TYR A 293 3.80 19.85 -5.57
N PHE A 294 2.88 20.47 -4.86
CA PHE A 294 1.46 20.22 -5.05
C PHE A 294 0.61 21.48 -4.89
N ASN A 295 -0.36 21.64 -5.78
CA ASN A 295 -1.39 22.66 -5.76
C ASN A 295 -2.76 21.99 -5.70
N ARG A 296 -3.42 22.07 -4.54
CA ARG A 296 -4.72 21.43 -4.28
C ARG A 296 -5.87 22.11 -5.00
N ASN A 297 -5.76 23.41 -5.25
CA ASN A 297 -6.75 24.18 -5.98
C ASN A 297 -6.08 25.33 -6.74
N LYS A 298 -6.01 25.20 -8.07
CA LYS A 298 -5.36 26.19 -8.95
C LYS A 298 -6.00 27.58 -8.90
N THR A 299 -7.29 27.68 -8.60
CA THR A 299 -8.00 28.98 -8.46
C THR A 299 -7.61 29.67 -7.16
N LEU A 300 -7.59 28.92 -6.06
CA LEU A 300 -7.19 29.45 -4.74
C LEU A 300 -5.68 29.60 -4.57
N LYS A 301 -4.89 29.04 -5.50
CA LYS A 301 -3.42 28.98 -5.44
C LYS A 301 -2.92 28.33 -4.15
N ASP A 302 -3.65 27.34 -3.66
CA ASP A 302 -3.29 26.59 -2.45
C ASP A 302 -2.20 25.56 -2.76
N LYS A 303 -0.99 26.11 -2.90
CA LYS A 303 0.23 25.39 -3.30
C LYS A 303 1.21 25.24 -2.14
N GLN A 304 1.93 24.13 -2.13
CA GLN A 304 2.99 23.82 -1.18
C GLN A 304 4.13 23.07 -1.88
N THR A 305 5.36 23.43 -1.52
CA THR A 305 6.56 22.72 -1.97
C THR A 305 7.27 22.13 -0.75
N ASN A 306 7.60 20.83 -0.82
CA ASN A 306 8.37 20.14 0.19
C ASN A 306 9.76 19.78 -0.37
N TYR A 307 10.78 20.03 0.44
CA TYR A 307 12.16 19.62 0.20
C TYR A 307 12.55 18.62 1.26
N VAL A 308 12.88 17.40 0.87
CA VAL A 308 13.27 16.33 1.79
C VAL A 308 14.73 15.98 1.57
N ALA A 309 15.48 15.91 2.67
CA ALA A 309 16.81 15.31 2.71
C ALA A 309 16.83 14.25 3.82
N GLY A 310 17.43 13.11 3.55
CA GLY A 310 17.42 12.01 4.50
C GLY A 310 18.48 10.96 4.26
N VAL A 311 18.59 10.06 5.22
CA VAL A 311 19.49 8.92 5.18
C VAL A 311 18.75 7.67 5.66
N GLN A 312 19.18 6.52 5.16
CA GLN A 312 18.69 5.22 5.63
C GLN A 312 19.83 4.22 5.80
N TRP A 313 19.81 3.51 6.91
CA TRP A 313 20.77 2.46 7.24
C TRP A 313 20.08 1.11 7.38
N TRP A 314 20.48 0.14 6.55
CA TRP A 314 19.95 -1.21 6.53
C TRP A 314 20.75 -2.13 7.46
N PHE A 315 20.35 -2.21 8.72
CA PHE A 315 21.04 -3.05 9.71
C PHE A 315 20.81 -4.56 9.49
N TYR A 316 19.73 -4.93 8.81
CA TYR A 316 19.40 -6.31 8.41
C TYR A 316 18.60 -6.30 7.10
N PRO A 317 18.60 -7.35 6.27
CA PRO A 317 17.76 -7.39 5.07
C PRO A 317 16.31 -7.00 5.35
N LYS A 318 15.78 -6.02 4.61
CA LYS A 318 14.44 -5.43 4.76
C LYS A 318 14.17 -4.65 6.07
N CYS A 319 15.14 -4.54 6.96
CA CYS A 319 15.04 -3.77 8.20
C CYS A 319 15.99 -2.56 8.16
N ARG A 320 15.47 -1.38 8.46
CA ARG A 320 16.21 -0.12 8.34
C ARG A 320 15.89 0.87 9.44
N LEU A 321 16.86 1.71 9.73
CA LEU A 321 16.69 2.97 10.45
C LEU A 321 16.71 4.10 9.43
N GLN A 322 15.77 5.03 9.52
CA GLN A 322 15.65 6.19 8.63
C GLN A 322 15.66 7.46 9.46
N LEU A 323 16.31 8.51 8.93
CA LEU A 323 16.27 9.87 9.46
C LEU A 323 16.02 10.82 8.30
N GLN A 324 14.99 11.66 8.39
CA GLN A 324 14.60 12.59 7.33
C GLN A 324 14.25 13.95 7.90
N TYR A 325 14.70 14.98 7.21
CA TYR A 325 14.31 16.36 7.42
C TYR A 325 13.52 16.84 6.20
N THR A 326 12.36 17.44 6.46
CA THR A 326 11.51 18.04 5.42
C THR A 326 11.29 19.51 5.72
N TYR A 327 11.68 20.38 4.79
CA TYR A 327 11.29 21.78 4.79
C TYR A 327 10.03 21.94 3.93
N ARG A 328 8.96 22.46 4.52
CA ARG A 328 7.65 22.69 3.89
C ARG A 328 7.47 24.17 3.66
N ASN A 329 7.25 24.55 2.41
CA ASN A 329 7.05 25.93 1.99
C ASN A 329 5.65 26.09 1.34
N PRO A 330 4.58 26.19 2.15
CA PRO A 330 3.24 26.52 1.67
C PRO A 330 3.14 28.00 1.27
N HIS A 331 2.28 28.31 0.29
CA HIS A 331 2.11 29.69 -0.18
C HIS A 331 1.22 30.55 0.71
N LEU A 332 0.23 29.92 1.36
CA LEU A 332 -0.82 30.59 2.14
C LEU A 332 -0.60 30.48 3.66
N ARG A 333 0.50 29.88 4.08
CA ARG A 333 0.85 29.60 5.49
C ARG A 333 2.34 29.85 5.67
N GLU A 334 2.77 29.98 6.91
CA GLU A 334 4.20 30.06 7.22
C GLU A 334 4.93 28.75 6.88
N ALA A 335 6.19 28.89 6.51
CA ALA A 335 7.06 27.75 6.27
C ALA A 335 7.31 26.98 7.57
N SER A 336 7.52 25.67 7.45
CA SER A 336 7.77 24.81 8.60
C SER A 336 8.75 23.69 8.29
N ASN A 337 9.25 23.10 9.35
CA ASN A 337 10.21 22.03 9.41
C ASN A 337 9.54 20.78 10.00
N LEU A 338 9.93 19.63 9.48
CA LEU A 338 9.55 18.33 10.01
C LEU A 338 10.80 17.46 10.08
N LEU A 339 11.15 17.02 11.29
CA LEU A 339 12.19 16.04 11.51
C LEU A 339 11.55 14.69 11.87
N GLN A 340 11.96 13.63 11.20
CA GLN A 340 11.42 12.29 11.43
C GLN A 340 12.53 11.26 11.55
N ALA A 341 12.40 10.36 12.52
CA ALA A 341 13.17 9.14 12.61
C ALA A 341 12.22 7.93 12.58
N GLN A 342 12.58 6.86 11.89
CA GLN A 342 11.76 5.65 11.79
C GLN A 342 12.62 4.40 11.85
N VAL A 343 12.21 3.44 12.69
CA VAL A 343 12.70 2.06 12.63
C VAL A 343 11.66 1.23 11.91
N GLN A 344 12.11 0.50 10.88
CA GLN A 344 11.32 -0.47 10.15
C GLN A 344 11.90 -1.87 10.36
N VAL A 345 11.04 -2.81 10.75
CA VAL A 345 11.36 -4.24 10.80
C VAL A 345 10.38 -4.97 9.90
N ARG A 346 10.88 -5.77 8.97
CA ARG A 346 10.08 -6.59 8.05
C ARG A 346 10.57 -8.03 8.10
N PHE A 347 9.63 -8.98 8.11
CA PHE A 347 9.88 -10.41 8.06
C PHE A 347 9.14 -11.05 6.88
#